data_AF-A0A1E7GVK7-F1
#
_entry.id   AF-A0A1E7GVK7-F1
#
_cell.length_a   1.000
_cell.length_b   1.000
_cell.length_c   1.000
_cell.angle_alpha   90.00
_cell.angle_beta   90.00
_cell.angle_gamma   90.00
#
_symmetry.space_group_name_H-M   'P 1'
#
loop_
_entity.id
_entity.type
_entity.pdbx_description
1 polymer ?
#
loop_
_entity_poly.entity_id
_entity_poly.type
_entity_poly.pdbx_seq_one_letter_code
_entity_poly.pdbx_strand_id
1 'polypeptide(L)'
;MSRKFFTLFLTFALLSVFLRPVIADDNITLNLPEKVIAQAITAMLPFKIDAHSKSIQGDITIVNISQLAITDQHLACQLHLAGNNLAFLTEIAGHEIKLKVGSVEIDFKASAAVRFDVAKQTLYVKPVVNDVTATGDGNNGEIGQALIALLNGREFPVSLQELDPLIANAGGKTVTITTKIVNIQAKQDLLQLKLAPAVSSKTKKTQ
;
A
#
# COMPACT_ATOMS: atom_id res chain seq x y z
N MET A 1 19.24 38.32 -51.76
CA MET A 1 18.52 38.95 -50.63
C MET A 1 17.67 37.94 -49.82
N SER A 2 18.04 36.65 -49.70
CA SER A 2 17.12 35.61 -49.18
C SER A 2 17.67 34.65 -48.12
N ARG A 3 18.89 34.82 -47.61
CA ARG A 3 19.52 33.84 -46.70
C ARG A 3 19.50 34.20 -45.21
N LYS A 4 19.25 35.47 -44.86
CA LYS A 4 19.21 35.93 -43.45
C LYS A 4 17.81 35.87 -42.82
N PHE A 5 16.75 35.74 -43.65
CA PHE A 5 15.37 35.63 -43.16
C PHE A 5 15.01 34.21 -42.70
N PHE A 6 15.65 33.18 -43.27
CA PHE A 6 15.34 31.78 -42.94
C PHE A 6 15.91 31.35 -41.58
N THR A 7 17.06 31.92 -41.18
CA THR A 7 17.70 31.59 -39.90
C THR A 7 16.95 32.20 -38.70
N LEU A 8 16.30 33.35 -38.87
CA LEU A 8 15.55 34.01 -37.80
C LEU A 8 14.24 33.27 -37.47
N PHE A 9 13.63 32.62 -38.47
CA PHE A 9 12.40 31.85 -38.29
C PHE A 9 12.63 30.52 -37.56
N LEU A 10 13.81 29.91 -37.75
CA LEU A 10 14.17 28.64 -37.10
C LEU A 10 14.47 28.82 -35.59
N THR A 11 14.99 29.98 -35.18
CA THR A 11 15.20 30.30 -33.76
C THR A 11 13.90 30.60 -33.01
N PHE A 12 12.85 31.07 -33.69
CA PHE A 12 11.57 31.37 -33.04
C PHE A 12 10.70 30.12 -32.83
N ALA A 13 10.82 29.12 -33.71
CA ALA A 13 10.10 27.85 -33.58
C ALA A 13 10.63 26.92 -32.47
N LEU A 14 11.87 27.10 -32.00
CA LEU A 14 12.43 26.32 -30.90
C LEU A 14 12.06 26.85 -29.50
N LEU A 15 11.55 28.09 -29.38
CA LEU A 15 11.20 28.67 -28.08
C LEU A 15 9.77 28.35 -27.61
N SER A 16 8.90 27.85 -28.50
CA SER A 16 7.49 27.59 -28.17
C SER A 16 7.24 26.24 -27.48
N VAL A 17 8.25 25.38 -27.32
CA VAL A 17 8.09 24.02 -26.77
C VAL A 17 8.11 23.98 -25.22
N PHE A 18 8.42 25.08 -24.53
CA PHE A 18 8.63 25.05 -23.06
C PHE A 18 7.48 25.60 -22.21
N LEU A 19 6.39 26.09 -22.79
CA LEU A 19 5.23 26.53 -22.02
C LEU A 19 4.21 25.39 -21.92
N ARG A 20 4.51 24.39 -21.07
CA ARG A 20 3.45 23.50 -20.57
C ARG A 20 2.61 24.31 -19.57
N PRO A 21 1.29 24.45 -19.77
CA PRO A 21 0.44 25.04 -18.75
C PRO A 21 0.56 24.17 -17.49
N VAL A 22 1.07 24.77 -16.41
CA VAL A 22 0.96 24.17 -15.08
C VAL A 22 -0.53 24.23 -14.74
N ILE A 23 -1.22 23.11 -14.95
CA ILE A 23 -2.57 22.93 -14.43
C ILE A 23 -2.43 23.03 -12.91
N ALA A 24 -3.07 24.03 -12.31
CA ALA A 24 -3.11 24.15 -10.86
C ALA A 24 -3.76 22.89 -10.29
N ASP A 25 -3.00 22.15 -9.49
CA ASP A 25 -3.50 20.98 -8.78
C ASP A 25 -4.17 21.48 -7.49
N ASP A 26 -5.49 21.59 -7.51
CA ASP A 26 -6.29 22.07 -6.36
C ASP A 26 -6.34 21.04 -5.20
N ASN A 27 -5.64 19.91 -5.32
CA ASN A 27 -5.58 18.91 -4.28
C ASN A 27 -4.58 19.27 -3.17
N ILE A 28 -4.98 19.04 -1.92
CA ILE A 28 -4.07 19.03 -0.78
C ILE A 28 -3.20 17.78 -0.90
N THR A 29 -1.89 17.93 -0.75
CA THR A 29 -0.94 16.82 -0.75
C THR A 29 -0.51 16.51 0.68
N LEU A 30 -0.75 15.28 1.12
CA LEU A 30 -0.27 14.75 2.39
C LEU A 30 0.84 13.72 2.11
N ASN A 31 2.04 13.99 2.58
CA ASN A 31 3.16 13.05 2.47
C ASN A 31 3.32 12.35 3.82
N LEU A 32 3.17 11.03 3.82
CA LEU A 32 3.42 10.18 4.99
C LEU A 32 4.82 9.58 4.84
N PRO A 33 5.81 9.99 5.66
CA PRO A 33 7.14 9.42 5.60
C PRO A 33 7.12 7.93 5.95
N GLU A 34 8.04 7.16 5.37
CA GLU A 34 8.22 5.73 5.65
C GLU A 34 8.22 5.40 7.13
N LYS A 35 8.89 6.21 7.96
CA LYS A 35 8.93 6.03 9.42
C LYS A 35 7.53 6.04 10.06
N VAL A 36 6.64 6.91 9.59
CA VAL A 36 5.26 6.99 10.11
C VAL A 36 4.47 5.75 9.68
N ILE A 37 4.66 5.29 8.44
CA ILE A 37 4.04 4.06 7.94
C ILE A 37 4.55 2.84 8.73
N ALA A 38 5.85 2.74 8.96
CA ALA A 38 6.45 1.67 9.75
C ALA A 38 5.90 1.66 11.18
N GLN A 39 5.77 2.83 11.83
CA GLN A 39 5.16 2.93 13.16
C GLN A 39 3.70 2.47 13.17
N ALA A 40 2.91 2.87 12.17
CA ALA A 40 1.52 2.45 12.04
C ALA A 40 1.41 0.94 11.85
N ILE A 41 2.24 0.36 10.97
CA ILE A 41 2.28 -1.10 10.76
C ILE A 41 2.65 -1.81 12.06
N THR A 42 3.70 -1.40 12.76
CA THR A 42 4.12 -2.01 14.03
C THR A 42 3.01 -1.96 15.08
N ALA A 43 2.24 -0.86 15.15
CA ALA A 43 1.13 -0.73 16.08
C ALA A 43 -0.06 -1.67 15.78
N MET A 44 -0.15 -2.20 14.56
CA MET A 44 -1.18 -3.15 14.14
C MET A 44 -0.79 -4.61 14.31
N LEU A 45 0.48 -4.90 14.62
CA LEU A 45 0.98 -6.26 14.79
C LEU A 45 0.74 -6.79 16.22
N PRO A 46 0.53 -8.09 16.40
CA PRO A 46 0.50 -9.13 15.36
C PRO A 46 -0.82 -9.15 14.56
N PHE A 47 -0.74 -9.49 13.27
CA PHE A 47 -1.89 -9.52 12.36
C PHE A 47 -2.22 -10.94 11.90
N LYS A 48 -3.45 -11.41 12.19
CA LYS A 48 -3.91 -12.72 11.74
C LYS A 48 -4.28 -12.70 10.26
N ILE A 49 -3.73 -13.66 9.52
CA ILE A 49 -4.07 -13.87 8.11
C ILE A 49 -5.24 -14.85 8.06
N ASP A 50 -6.33 -14.41 7.46
CA ASP A 50 -7.44 -15.28 7.15
C ASP A 50 -7.07 -16.22 5.98
N ALA A 51 -6.49 -17.36 6.32
CA ALA A 51 -6.10 -18.40 5.40
C ALA A 51 -7.27 -19.32 5.07
N HIS A 52 -8.32 -18.79 4.46
CA HIS A 52 -9.37 -19.59 3.81
C HIS A 52 -8.81 -20.31 2.58
N SER A 53 -8.00 -21.33 2.80
CA SER A 53 -7.48 -22.20 1.74
C SER A 53 -8.05 -23.61 1.89
N LYS A 54 -8.25 -24.29 0.77
CA LYS A 54 -8.68 -25.71 0.78
C LYS A 54 -7.57 -26.66 1.21
N SER A 55 -6.33 -26.20 1.23
CA SER A 55 -5.14 -27.05 1.35
C SER A 55 -4.39 -26.87 2.69
N ILE A 56 -4.67 -25.81 3.44
CA ILE A 56 -4.01 -25.49 4.72
C ILE A 56 -5.08 -25.12 5.76
N GLN A 57 -5.02 -25.78 6.92
CA GLN A 57 -5.75 -25.44 8.13
C GLN A 57 -4.77 -24.98 9.21
N GLY A 58 -5.24 -24.10 10.11
CA GLY A 58 -4.47 -23.60 11.26
C GLY A 58 -4.52 -22.07 11.35
N ASP A 59 -3.84 -21.52 12.35
CA ASP A 59 -3.72 -20.08 12.53
C ASP A 59 -2.42 -19.60 11.91
N ILE A 60 -2.50 -18.61 11.01
CA ILE A 60 -1.32 -17.96 10.41
C ILE A 60 -1.33 -16.50 10.82
N THR A 61 -0.20 -16.02 11.32
CA THR A 61 -0.06 -14.67 11.87
C THR A 61 1.20 -14.02 11.34
N ILE A 62 1.10 -12.77 10.88
CA ILE A 62 2.24 -11.89 10.70
C ILE A 62 2.64 -11.38 12.08
N VAL A 63 3.80 -11.83 12.55
CA VAL A 63 4.33 -11.47 13.87
C VAL A 63 5.09 -10.16 13.78
N ASN A 64 5.89 -10.00 12.74
CA ASN A 64 6.73 -8.83 12.53
C ASN A 64 6.79 -8.42 11.07
N ILE A 65 6.90 -7.12 10.84
CA ILE A 65 7.24 -6.51 9.54
C ILE A 65 8.38 -5.54 9.79
N SER A 66 9.54 -5.80 9.20
CA SER A 66 10.75 -5.00 9.38
C SER A 66 11.35 -4.61 8.03
N GLN A 67 12.38 -3.74 8.07
CA GLN A 67 13.08 -3.25 6.87
C GLN A 67 12.11 -2.72 5.79
N LEU A 68 11.05 -2.02 6.22
CA LEU A 68 10.13 -1.36 5.30
C LEU A 68 10.94 -0.34 4.49
N ALA A 69 10.83 -0.42 3.17
CA ALA A 69 11.36 0.56 2.23
C ALA A 69 10.25 0.95 1.26
N ILE A 70 10.03 2.25 1.05
CA ILE A 70 9.10 2.74 0.03
C ILE A 70 9.90 3.19 -1.18
N THR A 71 9.70 2.52 -2.31
CA THR A 71 10.28 2.89 -3.60
C THR A 71 9.17 3.31 -4.56
N ASP A 72 9.53 3.84 -5.72
CA ASP A 72 8.53 4.28 -6.70
C ASP A 72 7.57 3.14 -7.07
N GLN A 73 6.31 3.29 -6.64
CA GLN A 73 5.18 2.35 -6.82
C GLN A 73 5.21 1.06 -5.98
N HIS A 74 6.26 0.81 -5.19
CA HIS A 74 6.41 -0.45 -4.46
C HIS A 74 6.76 -0.24 -2.99
N LEU A 75 6.35 -1.20 -2.17
CA LEU A 75 6.82 -1.36 -0.79
C LEU A 75 7.73 -2.58 -0.76
N ALA A 76 8.90 -2.51 -0.16
CA ALA A 76 9.70 -3.68 0.17
C ALA A 76 9.74 -3.86 1.68
N CYS A 77 9.71 -5.10 2.16
CA CYS A 77 9.83 -5.39 3.58
C CYS A 77 10.36 -6.81 3.82
N GLN A 78 10.78 -7.06 5.05
CA GLN A 78 11.00 -8.39 5.60
C GLN A 78 9.83 -8.76 6.51
N LEU A 79 9.22 -9.91 6.26
CA LEU A 79 8.08 -10.44 7.00
C LEU A 79 8.54 -11.62 7.85
N HIS A 80 8.09 -11.66 9.11
CA HIS A 80 8.16 -12.82 10.00
C HIS A 80 6.75 -13.37 10.20
N LEU A 81 6.51 -14.59 9.75
CA LEU A 81 5.26 -15.30 9.93
C LEU A 81 5.41 -16.41 10.96
N ALA A 82 4.36 -16.60 11.76
CA ALA A 82 4.17 -17.77 12.59
C ALA A 82 2.87 -18.48 12.20
N GLY A 83 2.96 -19.78 12.00
CA GLY A 83 1.83 -20.68 11.84
C GLY A 83 1.72 -21.61 13.05
N ASN A 84 0.51 -21.79 13.56
CA ASN A 84 0.22 -22.67 14.70
C ASN A 84 -0.89 -23.65 14.37
N ASN A 85 -0.80 -24.87 14.92
CA ASN A 85 -1.74 -25.96 14.67
C ASN A 85 -1.96 -26.23 13.16
N LEU A 86 -0.90 -26.04 12.38
CA LEU A 86 -0.94 -26.19 10.93
C LEU A 86 -1.20 -27.65 10.55
N ALA A 87 -2.06 -27.83 9.56
CA ALA A 87 -2.27 -29.10 8.89
C ALA A 87 -2.49 -28.90 7.39
N PHE A 88 -1.87 -29.73 6.58
CA PHE A 88 -2.14 -29.81 5.15
C PHE A 88 -3.26 -30.79 4.87
N LEU A 89 -4.19 -30.36 4.03
CA LEU A 89 -5.25 -31.19 3.47
C LEU A 89 -4.89 -31.51 2.03
N THR A 90 -4.72 -32.79 1.74
CA THR A 90 -4.43 -33.30 0.40
C THR A 90 -5.35 -34.46 0.09
N GLU A 91 -5.59 -34.75 -1.18
CA GLU A 91 -6.39 -35.90 -1.59
C GLU A 91 -5.50 -36.87 -2.36
N ILE A 92 -5.46 -38.14 -1.92
CA ILE A 92 -4.75 -39.20 -2.61
C ILE A 92 -5.72 -40.35 -2.84
N ALA A 93 -5.93 -40.71 -4.11
CA ALA A 93 -6.83 -41.80 -4.52
C ALA A 93 -8.25 -41.68 -3.91
N GLY A 94 -8.83 -40.48 -3.93
CA GLY A 94 -10.19 -40.25 -3.40
C GLY A 94 -10.28 -40.16 -1.87
N HIS A 95 -9.15 -40.25 -1.16
CA HIS A 95 -9.10 -40.17 0.29
C HIS A 95 -8.43 -38.87 0.72
N GLU A 96 -9.10 -38.12 1.59
CA GLU A 96 -8.53 -36.93 2.22
C GLU A 96 -7.48 -37.35 3.25
N ILE A 97 -6.25 -36.87 3.08
CA ILE A 97 -5.14 -37.02 4.00
C ILE A 97 -4.89 -35.68 4.66
N LYS A 98 -5.00 -35.70 5.99
CA LYS A 98 -4.65 -34.57 6.85
C LYS A 98 -3.27 -34.78 7.47
N LEU A 99 -2.27 -34.10 6.94
CA LEU A 99 -0.92 -34.10 7.50
C LEU A 99 -0.81 -33.01 8.57
N LYS A 100 -0.65 -33.39 9.84
CA LYS A 100 -0.41 -32.44 10.94
C LYS A 100 1.05 -32.00 10.92
N VAL A 101 1.26 -30.69 10.83
CA VAL A 101 2.59 -30.06 10.81
C VAL A 101 2.94 -29.48 12.19
N GLY A 102 1.95 -28.92 12.90
CA GLY A 102 2.18 -28.28 14.20
C GLY A 102 2.47 -26.79 14.04
N SER A 103 3.65 -26.34 14.47
CA SER A 103 4.03 -24.92 14.42
C SER A 103 5.23 -24.68 13.52
N VAL A 104 5.20 -23.57 12.79
CA VAL A 104 6.26 -23.16 11.87
C VAL A 104 6.46 -21.66 11.99
N GLU A 105 7.73 -21.23 11.96
CA GLU A 105 8.09 -19.83 11.81
C GLU A 105 8.95 -19.64 10.56
N ILE A 106 8.66 -18.60 9.79
CA ILE A 106 9.41 -18.27 8.58
C ILE A 106 9.66 -16.78 8.45
N ASP A 107 10.87 -16.45 7.99
CA ASP A 107 11.28 -15.11 7.60
C ASP A 107 11.50 -15.06 6.10
N PHE A 108 10.96 -14.05 5.42
CA PHE A 108 11.23 -13.82 4.00
C PHE A 108 11.09 -12.36 3.63
N LYS A 109 11.72 -11.99 2.51
CA LYS A 109 11.60 -10.67 1.92
C LYS A 109 10.45 -10.66 0.93
N ALA A 110 9.68 -9.58 0.92
CA ALA A 110 8.58 -9.37 -0.02
C ALA A 110 8.66 -7.98 -0.61
N SER A 111 8.20 -7.85 -1.85
CA SER A 111 7.86 -6.58 -2.46
C SER A 111 6.36 -6.53 -2.69
N ALA A 112 5.68 -5.47 -2.30
CA ALA A 112 4.25 -5.31 -2.49
C ALA A 112 3.96 -4.21 -3.50
N ALA A 113 3.09 -4.52 -4.45
CA ALA A 113 2.44 -3.51 -5.28
C ALA A 113 1.31 -2.86 -4.49
N VAL A 114 1.12 -1.55 -4.69
CA VAL A 114 0.08 -0.78 -4.02
C VAL A 114 -0.86 -0.20 -5.08
N ARG A 115 -2.17 -0.35 -4.87
CA ARG A 115 -3.19 0.21 -5.75
C ARG A 115 -4.32 0.79 -4.95
N PHE A 116 -4.69 2.03 -5.23
CA PHE A 116 -5.83 2.68 -4.59
C PHE A 116 -7.09 2.57 -5.47
N ASP A 117 -8.18 2.13 -4.87
CA ASP A 117 -9.52 2.18 -5.46
C ASP A 117 -10.28 3.38 -4.88
N VAL A 118 -10.41 4.43 -5.69
CA VAL A 118 -11.05 5.70 -5.29
C VAL A 118 -12.53 5.51 -4.99
N ALA A 119 -13.22 4.62 -5.70
CA ALA A 119 -14.64 4.39 -5.51
C ALA A 119 -14.90 3.68 -4.16
N LYS A 120 -14.05 2.70 -3.83
CA LYS A 120 -14.15 1.95 -2.57
C LYS A 120 -13.42 2.60 -1.40
N GLN A 121 -12.66 3.67 -1.63
CA GLN A 121 -11.75 4.27 -0.64
C GLN A 121 -10.87 3.19 0.03
N THR A 122 -10.37 2.25 -0.77
CA THR A 122 -9.62 1.09 -0.28
C THR A 122 -8.24 1.06 -0.92
N LEU A 123 -7.21 0.98 -0.08
CA LEU A 123 -5.84 0.73 -0.52
C LEU A 123 -5.60 -0.78 -0.55
N TYR A 124 -5.32 -1.31 -1.73
CA TYR A 124 -4.95 -2.71 -1.89
C TYR A 124 -3.44 -2.86 -1.87
N VAL A 125 -2.95 -3.73 -0.99
CA VAL A 125 -1.54 -4.12 -0.90
C VAL A 125 -1.42 -5.56 -1.39
N LYS A 126 -0.61 -5.78 -2.42
CA LYS A 126 -0.41 -7.11 -3.03
C LYS A 126 1.05 -7.52 -2.88
N PRO A 127 1.42 -8.30 -1.85
CA PRO A 127 2.77 -8.79 -1.68
C PRO A 127 3.12 -9.80 -2.78
N VAL A 128 4.38 -9.75 -3.18
CA VAL A 128 5.02 -10.63 -4.13
C VAL A 128 6.34 -11.09 -3.53
N VAL A 129 6.54 -12.40 -3.47
CA VAL A 129 7.78 -13.02 -3.02
C VAL A 129 8.44 -13.65 -4.23
N ASN A 130 9.59 -13.12 -4.64
CA ASN A 130 10.34 -13.61 -5.80
C ASN A 130 11.39 -14.66 -5.42
N ASP A 131 11.97 -14.54 -4.22
CA ASP A 131 13.01 -15.43 -3.73
C ASP A 131 12.59 -16.01 -2.37
N VAL A 132 12.28 -17.30 -2.37
CA VAL A 132 12.03 -18.05 -1.13
C VAL A 132 13.31 -18.75 -0.73
N THR A 133 14.18 -18.02 -0.04
CA THR A 133 15.23 -18.67 0.76
C THR A 133 14.59 -19.14 2.05
N ALA A 134 13.93 -20.30 2.02
CA ALA A 134 13.48 -20.94 3.24
C ALA A 134 14.73 -21.28 4.07
N THR A 135 14.93 -20.57 5.18
CA THR A 135 15.98 -20.87 6.14
C THR A 135 15.54 -22.10 6.95
N GLY A 136 15.72 -23.29 6.38
CA GLY A 136 15.42 -24.54 7.07
C GLY A 136 15.89 -25.77 6.28
N ASP A 137 16.72 -26.60 6.90
CA ASP A 137 17.12 -27.90 6.35
C ASP A 137 15.92 -28.87 6.39
N GLY A 138 15.51 -29.42 5.23
CA GLY A 138 14.50 -30.49 5.13
C GLY A 138 13.04 -30.06 4.87
N ASN A 139 12.07 -30.90 5.26
CA ASN A 139 10.60 -30.75 5.03
C ASN A 139 10.01 -29.37 5.40
N ASN A 140 10.69 -28.58 6.23
CA ASN A 140 10.30 -27.23 6.59
C ASN A 140 10.34 -26.26 5.40
N GLY A 141 11.16 -26.53 4.38
CA GLY A 141 11.23 -25.73 3.15
C GLY A 141 9.92 -25.76 2.36
N GLU A 142 9.34 -26.94 2.15
CA GLU A 142 8.09 -27.11 1.40
C GLU A 142 6.89 -26.47 2.12
N ILE A 143 6.86 -26.57 3.45
CA ILE A 143 5.83 -25.93 4.27
C ILE A 143 5.95 -24.41 4.18
N GLY A 144 7.17 -23.88 4.27
CA GLY A 144 7.44 -22.45 4.11
C GLY A 144 6.96 -21.91 2.76
N GLN A 145 7.22 -22.66 1.67
CA GLN A 145 6.73 -22.31 0.32
C GLN A 145 5.20 -22.23 0.26
N ALA A 146 4.52 -23.20 0.85
CA ALA A 146 3.06 -23.24 0.83
C ALA A 146 2.45 -22.10 1.66
N LEU A 147 3.06 -21.73 2.79
CA LEU A 147 2.66 -20.55 3.57
C LEU A 147 2.89 -19.25 2.79
N ILE A 148 4.02 -19.13 2.11
CA ILE A 148 4.31 -17.98 1.25
C ILE A 148 3.29 -17.89 0.11
N ALA A 149 2.89 -19.01 -0.50
CA ALA A 149 1.90 -19.05 -1.56
C ALA A 149 0.51 -18.53 -1.13
N LEU A 150 0.16 -18.60 0.16
CA LEU A 150 -1.10 -18.01 0.67
C LEU A 150 -1.12 -16.49 0.65
N LEU A 151 0.06 -15.87 0.75
CA LEU A 151 0.23 -14.43 0.74
C LEU A 151 0.54 -13.91 -0.65
N ASN A 152 1.39 -14.64 -1.37
CA ASN A 152 1.93 -14.22 -2.65
C ASN A 152 0.80 -13.99 -3.67
N GLY A 153 0.71 -12.77 -4.17
CA GLY A 153 -0.26 -12.40 -5.19
C GLY A 153 -1.69 -12.15 -4.67
N ARG A 154 -1.98 -12.33 -3.38
CA ARG A 154 -3.28 -11.98 -2.78
C ARG A 154 -3.34 -10.48 -2.49
N GLU A 155 -4.48 -9.85 -2.79
CA GLU A 155 -4.70 -8.45 -2.37
C GLU A 155 -5.20 -8.40 -0.90
N PHE A 156 -4.55 -7.57 -0.10
CA PHE A 156 -4.95 -7.24 1.26
C PHE A 156 -5.58 -5.84 1.26
N PRO A 157 -6.91 -5.73 1.47
CA PRO A 157 -7.59 -4.46 1.50
C PRO A 157 -7.33 -3.72 2.81
N VAL A 158 -6.96 -2.45 2.71
CA VAL A 158 -6.92 -1.49 3.82
C VAL A 158 -8.00 -0.45 3.55
N SER A 159 -9.13 -0.58 4.22
CA SER A 159 -10.22 0.39 4.14
C SER A 159 -9.79 1.69 4.81
N LEU A 160 -9.84 2.79 4.06
CA LEU A 160 -9.52 4.11 4.59
C LEU A 160 -10.81 4.79 5.00
N GLN A 161 -10.87 5.24 6.25
CA GLN A 161 -11.97 6.06 6.75
C GLN A 161 -11.80 7.51 6.28
N GLU A 162 -12.88 8.28 6.31
CA GLU A 162 -12.82 9.71 6.03
C GLU A 162 -11.89 10.41 7.02
N LEU A 163 -11.05 11.31 6.52
CA LEU A 163 -10.18 12.12 7.39
C LEU A 163 -11.03 13.12 8.16
N ASP A 164 -10.71 13.28 9.44
CA ASP A 164 -11.37 14.30 10.26
C ASP A 164 -11.25 15.69 9.61
N PRO A 165 -12.35 16.46 9.56
CA PRO A 165 -12.32 17.76 8.91
C PRO A 165 -11.44 18.75 9.65
N LEU A 166 -10.78 19.63 8.90
CA LEU A 166 -10.07 20.77 9.48
C LEU A 166 -11.10 21.85 9.83
N ILE A 167 -11.18 22.21 11.11
CA ILE A 167 -12.11 23.22 11.62
C ILE A 167 -11.35 24.46 12.07
N ALA A 168 -11.68 25.60 11.48
CA ALA A 168 -11.10 26.89 11.82
C ALA A 168 -12.19 27.92 12.14
N ASN A 169 -11.88 28.88 13.02
CA ASN A 169 -12.78 29.98 13.36
C ASN A 169 -12.18 31.30 12.87
N ALA A 170 -12.94 32.06 12.08
CA ALA A 170 -12.52 33.35 11.55
C ALA A 170 -13.71 34.32 11.45
N GLY A 171 -13.60 35.50 12.07
CA GLY A 171 -14.60 36.57 11.94
C GLY A 171 -16.03 36.18 12.30
N GLY A 172 -16.21 35.40 13.38
CA GLY A 172 -17.54 34.91 13.81
C GLY A 172 -18.10 33.77 12.94
N LYS A 173 -17.33 33.24 12.00
CA LYS A 173 -17.68 32.06 11.21
C LYS A 173 -16.82 30.87 11.61
N THR A 174 -17.42 29.69 11.57
CA THR A 174 -16.71 28.42 11.59
C THR A 174 -16.58 27.93 10.16
N VAL A 175 -15.34 27.73 9.72
CA VAL A 175 -14.98 27.16 8.43
C VAL A 175 -14.64 25.69 8.65
N THR A 176 -15.22 24.82 7.83
CA THR A 176 -14.99 23.38 7.86
C THR A 176 -14.48 22.94 6.50
N ILE A 177 -13.29 22.34 6.48
CA ILE A 177 -12.69 21.75 5.29
C ILE A 177 -12.75 20.24 5.46
N THR A 178 -13.66 19.59 4.72
CA THR A 178 -13.68 18.13 4.59
C THR A 178 -12.77 17.73 3.44
N THR A 179 -12.22 16.52 3.48
CA THR A 179 -11.35 16.02 2.42
C THR A 179 -11.72 14.62 2.01
N LYS A 180 -11.55 14.31 0.72
CA LYS A 180 -11.67 12.96 0.18
C LYS A 180 -10.36 12.54 -0.47
N ILE A 181 -9.89 11.33 -0.19
CA ILE A 181 -8.69 10.81 -0.83
C ILE A 181 -9.03 10.48 -2.28
N VAL A 182 -8.35 11.14 -3.22
CA VAL A 182 -8.54 10.95 -4.66
C VAL A 182 -7.41 10.14 -5.30
N ASN A 183 -6.27 10.03 -4.61
CA ASN A 183 -5.14 9.24 -5.09
C ASN A 183 -4.18 8.90 -3.94
N ILE A 184 -3.53 7.74 -4.04
CA ILE A 184 -2.44 7.32 -3.16
C ILE A 184 -1.32 6.76 -4.01
N GLN A 185 -0.09 7.22 -3.78
CA GLN A 185 1.08 6.80 -4.52
C GLN A 185 2.25 6.54 -3.58
N ALA A 186 2.90 5.38 -3.76
CA ALA A 186 4.22 5.14 -3.20
C ALA A 186 5.25 5.91 -4.04
N LYS A 187 6.03 6.76 -3.37
CA LYS A 187 7.19 7.47 -3.91
C LYS A 187 8.38 7.14 -3.03
N GLN A 188 9.59 7.36 -3.53
CA GLN A 188 10.81 7.23 -2.73
C GLN A 188 10.63 7.80 -1.30
N ASP A 189 10.75 6.92 -0.30
CA ASP A 189 10.70 7.16 1.15
C ASP A 189 9.35 7.70 1.71
N LEU A 190 8.29 7.79 0.91
CA LEU A 190 6.99 8.31 1.36
C LEU A 190 5.78 7.73 0.63
N LEU A 191 4.66 7.67 1.35
CA LEU A 191 3.34 7.44 0.77
C LEU A 191 2.64 8.78 0.61
N GLN A 192 2.41 9.20 -0.64
CA GLN A 192 1.74 10.45 -0.97
C GLN A 192 0.25 10.24 -1.17
N LEU A 193 -0.56 10.98 -0.42
CA LEU A 193 -2.00 11.06 -0.58
C LEU A 193 -2.35 12.39 -1.25
N LYS A 194 -3.21 12.35 -2.27
CA LYS A 194 -3.88 13.55 -2.78
C LYS A 194 -5.30 13.60 -2.26
N LEU A 195 -5.66 14.76 -1.74
CA LEU A 195 -6.92 15.00 -1.06
C LEU A 195 -7.67 16.12 -1.79
N ALA A 196 -8.89 15.83 -2.26
CA ALA A 196 -9.77 16.84 -2.80
C ALA A 196 -10.52 17.53 -1.65
N PRO A 197 -10.32 18.84 -1.42
CA PRO A 197 -11.00 19.54 -0.35
C PRO A 197 -12.41 19.99 -0.75
N ALA A 198 -13.32 20.02 0.23
CA ALA A 198 -14.60 20.72 0.14
C ALA A 198 -14.74 21.67 1.32
N VAL A 199 -14.92 22.97 1.02
CA VAL A 199 -14.96 24.04 2.03
C VAL A 199 -16.39 24.47 2.27
N SER A 200 -16.80 24.52 3.53
CA SER A 200 -18.08 25.09 3.96
C SER A 200 -17.87 26.08 5.10
N SER A 201 -18.81 27.02 5.27
CA SER A 201 -18.78 27.97 6.38
C SER A 201 -20.15 28.15 7.01
N LYS A 202 -20.17 28.32 8.33
CA LYS A 202 -21.38 28.60 9.12
C LYS A 202 -21.13 29.80 10.02
N THR A 203 -22.10 30.72 10.09
CA THR A 203 -22.06 31.84 11.04
C THR A 203 -22.36 31.34 12.44
N LYS A 204 -21.51 31.68 13.41
CA LYS A 204 -21.75 31.40 14.82
C LYS A 204 -22.92 32.26 15.28
N LYS A 205 -24.07 31.65 15.57
CA LYS A 205 -25.19 32.36 16.22
C LYS A 205 -24.73 32.72 17.63
N THR A 206 -24.55 34.00 17.91
CA THR A 206 -24.45 34.52 19.27
C THR A 206 -25.80 34.30 19.94
N GLN A 207 -25.81 33.53 21.03
CA GLN A 207 -26.94 33.43 21.96
C GLN A 207 -27.01 34.70 22.81
#